data_AF-A0A372IJT0-F1
#
_entry.id   AF-A0A372IJT0-F1
#
_cell.length_a   1.000
_cell.length_b   1.000
_cell.length_c   1.000
_cell.angle_alpha   90.00
_cell.angle_beta   90.00
_cell.angle_gamma   90.00
#
_symmetry.space_group_name_H-M   'P 1'
#
loop_
_entity.id
_entity.type
_entity.pdbx_description
1 polymer ?
#
loop_
_entity_poly.entity_id
_entity_poly.type
_entity_poly.pdbx_seq_one_letter_code
_entity_poly.pdbx_strand_id
1 'polypeptide(L)' 'MAHEVSELLKKALELPSEARAALADSLLDSLDDTVDESAEEAWEKEIASRRAELDSGRVKPVAWAEARRQMSAILHAR' A
#
# COMPACT_ATOMS: atom_id res chain seq x y z
N MET A 1 0.49 -23.35 -20.46
CA MET A 1 -0.03 -22.13 -19.81
C MET A 1 -1.00 -22.41 -18.66
N ALA A 2 -2.30 -22.64 -18.89
CA ALA A 2 -3.28 -22.77 -17.78
C ALA A 2 -3.00 -23.96 -16.82
N HIS A 3 -2.58 -25.11 -17.37
CA HIS A 3 -2.19 -26.28 -16.57
C HIS A 3 -0.95 -25.99 -15.70
N GLU A 4 0.05 -25.27 -16.24
CA GLU A 4 1.26 -24.90 -15.50
C GLU A 4 0.96 -23.90 -14.37
N VAL A 5 0.05 -22.95 -14.59
CA VAL A 5 -0.41 -22.02 -13.55
C VAL A 5 -1.09 -22.76 -12.39
N SER A 6 -1.91 -23.76 -12.70
CA SER A 6 -2.57 -24.59 -11.67
C SER A 6 -1.55 -25.38 -10.83
N GLU A 7 -0.51 -25.93 -11.45
CA GLU A 7 0.55 -26.66 -10.74
C GLU A 7 1.44 -25.72 -9.89
N LEU A 8 1.71 -24.51 -10.37
CA LEU A 8 2.43 -23.48 -9.60
C LEU A 8 1.61 -23.02 -8.38
N LEU A 9 0.32 -22.78 -8.56
CA LEU A 9 -0.58 -22.41 -7.48
C LEU A 9 -0.62 -23.51 -6.41
N LYS A 10 -0.73 -24.78 -6.81
CA LYS A 10 -0.73 -25.91 -5.89
C LYS A 10 0.55 -25.93 -5.05
N LYS A 11 1.72 -25.81 -5.67
CA LYS A 11 3.02 -25.75 -4.97
C LYS A 11 3.12 -24.55 -4.03
N ALA A 12 2.63 -23.38 -4.46
CA ALA A 12 2.61 -22.20 -3.61
C ALA A 12 1.74 -22.40 -2.37
N LEU A 13 0.57 -23.04 -2.50
CA LEU A 13 -0.34 -23.29 -1.37
C LEU A 13 0.23 -24.29 -0.34
N GLU A 14 1.14 -25.18 -0.75
CA GLU A 14 1.84 -26.11 0.13
C GLU A 14 2.92 -25.45 1.01
N LEU A 15 3.37 -24.23 0.67
CA LEU A 15 4.36 -23.50 1.46
C LEU A 15 3.80 -23.06 2.83
N PRO A 16 4.65 -22.86 3.87
CA PRO A 16 4.26 -22.19 5.10
C PRO A 16 3.69 -20.80 4.86
N SER A 17 2.84 -20.31 5.77
CA SER A 17 2.13 -19.03 5.62
C SER A 17 3.06 -17.83 5.35
N GLU A 18 4.21 -17.78 6.02
CA GLU A 18 5.20 -16.71 5.85
C GLU A 18 5.85 -16.75 4.46
N ALA A 19 6.25 -17.94 3.99
CA ALA A 19 6.82 -18.12 2.66
C ALA A 19 5.80 -17.82 1.55
N ARG A 20 4.51 -18.14 1.76
CA ARG A 20 3.44 -17.75 0.84
C ARG A 20 3.25 -16.24 0.78
N ALA A 21 3.28 -15.56 1.92
CA ALA A 21 3.16 -14.12 1.97
C ALA A 21 4.31 -13.45 1.21
N ALA A 22 5.55 -13.89 1.45
CA ALA A 22 6.73 -13.39 0.73
C ALA A 22 6.64 -13.63 -0.79
N LEU A 23 6.18 -14.82 -1.22
CA LEU A 23 5.98 -15.11 -2.64
C LEU A 23 4.88 -14.24 -3.26
N ALA A 24 3.78 -14.01 -2.55
CA ALA A 24 2.71 -13.14 -3.02
C ALA A 24 3.21 -11.70 -3.18
N ASP A 25 4.00 -11.20 -2.23
CA ASP A 25 4.62 -9.88 -2.26
C ASP A 25 5.53 -9.72 -3.50
N SER A 26 6.44 -10.66 -3.73
CA SER A 26 7.32 -10.63 -4.91
C SER A 26 6.56 -10.70 -6.24
N LEU A 27 5.45 -11.44 -6.29
CA LEU A 27 4.60 -11.48 -7.48
C LEU A 27 3.85 -10.18 -7.71
N LEU A 28 3.36 -9.53 -6.65
CA LEU A 28 2.73 -8.22 -6.74
C LEU A 28 3.73 -7.14 -7.19
N ASP A 29 4.94 -7.14 -6.63
CA ASP A 29 6.02 -6.24 -7.04
C ASP A 29 6.35 -6.42 -8.53
N SER A 30 6.35 -7.65 -9.03
CA SER A 30 6.60 -7.93 -10.45
C SER A 30 5.47 -7.46 -11.40
N LEU A 31 4.32 -7.05 -10.85
CA LEU A 31 3.23 -6.45 -11.62
C LEU A 31 3.29 -4.92 -11.59
N ASP A 32 4.14 -4.33 -10.73
CA ASP A 32 4.32 -2.88 -10.58
C ASP A 32 5.34 -2.32 -11.59
N ASP A 33 5.43 -2.95 -12.76
CA ASP A 33 6.43 -2.66 -13.80
C ASP A 33 6.22 -1.31 -14.51
N THR A 34 5.05 -0.67 -14.32
CA THR A 34 4.74 0.61 -14.93
C THR A 34 4.31 1.62 -13.87
N VAL A 35 5.24 2.53 -13.55
CA VAL A 35 4.88 3.79 -12.90
C VAL A 35 3.91 4.52 -13.82
N ASP A 36 2.67 4.70 -13.36
CA ASP A 36 1.74 5.60 -14.02
C ASP A 36 2.24 7.03 -13.80
N GLU A 37 2.98 7.57 -14.77
CA GLU A 37 3.54 8.94 -14.71
C GLU A 37 2.45 9.98 -14.40
N SER A 38 1.21 9.75 -14.86
CA SER A 38 0.10 10.65 -14.56
C SER A 38 -0.34 10.59 -13.10
N ALA A 39 -0.27 9.40 -12.49
CA ALA A 39 -0.49 9.23 -11.06
C ALA A 39 0.63 9.89 -10.27
N GLU A 40 1.89 9.72 -10.67
CA GLU A 40 3.05 10.32 -10.00
C GLU A 40 2.97 11.86 -10.03
N GLU A 41 2.69 12.45 -11.18
CA GLU A 41 2.46 13.90 -11.29
C GLU A 41 1.30 14.39 -10.42
N ALA A 42 0.22 13.61 -10.33
CA ALA A 42 -0.93 13.96 -9.48
C ALA A 42 -0.55 13.91 -7.99
N TRP A 43 0.25 12.93 -7.59
CA TRP A 43 0.79 12.82 -6.24
C TRP A 43 1.73 13.97 -5.88
N GLU A 44 2.64 14.35 -6.78
CA GLU A 44 3.51 15.51 -6.57
C GLU A 44 2.71 16.81 -6.35
N LYS A 45 1.69 17.04 -7.18
CA LYS A 45 0.80 18.20 -7.06
C LYS A 45 0.05 18.19 -5.73
N GLU A 46 -0.48 17.04 -5.30
CA GLU A 46 -1.19 16.91 -4.03
C GLU A 46 -0.26 17.13 -2.82
N ILE A 47 0.95 16.59 -2.85
CA ILE A 47 1.95 16.80 -1.78
C ILE A 47 2.29 18.29 -1.66
N ALA A 48 2.56 18.95 -2.79
CA ALA A 48 2.85 20.38 -2.82
C ALA A 48 1.66 21.20 -2.27
N SER A 49 0.43 20.85 -2.67
CA SER A 49 -0.80 21.47 -2.17
C SER A 49 -0.93 21.31 -0.65
N ARG A 50 -0.88 20.08 -0.13
CA ARG A 50 -1.02 19.80 1.32
C ARG A 50 0.05 20.48 2.15
N ARG A 51 1.28 20.54 1.65
CA ARG A 51 2.36 21.28 2.31
C ARG A 51 2.03 22.76 2.41
N ALA A 52 1.58 23.38 1.32
CA ALA A 52 1.19 24.79 1.34
C ALA A 52 0.00 25.06 2.29
N GLU A 53 -0.95 24.14 2.40
CA GLU A 53 -2.05 24.25 3.36
C GLU A 53 -1.58 24.18 4.81
N LEU A 54 -0.62 23.32 5.12
CA LEU A 54 0.01 23.22 6.43
C LEU A 54 0.81 24.49 6.75
N ASP A 55 1.67 24.92 5.83
CA ASP A 55 2.54 26.09 6.00
C ASP A 55 1.73 27.39 6.15
N SER A 56 0.61 27.51 5.43
CA SER A 56 -0.31 28.65 5.55
C SER A 56 -1.23 28.59 6.79
N GLY A 57 -1.25 27.47 7.51
CA GLY A 57 -2.15 27.26 8.65
C GLY A 57 -3.63 27.10 8.26
N ARG A 58 -3.92 26.88 6.97
CA ARG A 58 -5.28 26.62 6.46
C ARG A 58 -5.87 25.37 7.08
N VAL A 59 -5.03 24.36 7.31
CA VAL A 59 -5.39 23.12 7.99
C VAL A 59 -4.72 23.06 9.36
N LYS A 60 -5.42 22.45 10.34
CA LYS A 60 -4.87 22.23 11.68
C LYS A 60 -4.31 20.82 11.77
N PRO A 61 -3.01 20.64 12.02
CA PRO A 61 -2.46 19.31 12.21
C PRO A 61 -3.00 18.68 13.50
N VAL A 62 -3.15 17.36 13.48
CA VAL A 62 -3.52 16.56 14.65
C VAL A 62 -2.25 16.01 15.28
N ALA A 63 -2.20 15.94 16.61
CA ALA A 63 -1.06 15.36 17.29
C ALA A 63 -0.90 13.87 16.93
N TRP A 64 0.33 13.43 16.70
CA TRP A 64 0.60 12.05 16.28
C TRP A 64 -0.03 10.98 17.19
N ALA A 65 -0.01 11.21 18.50
CA ALA A 65 -0.61 10.28 19.48
C ALA A 65 -2.13 10.12 19.28
N GLU A 66 -2.83 11.18 18.89
CA GLU A 66 -4.25 11.15 18.56
C GLU A 66 -4.48 10.42 17.24
N ALA A 67 -3.73 10.78 16.18
CA ALA A 67 -3.84 10.12 14.87
C ALA A 67 -3.59 8.60 14.98
N ARG A 68 -2.54 8.19 15.70
CA ARG A 68 -2.23 6.78 15.94
C ARG A 68 -3.35 6.07 16.68
N ARG A 69 -3.92 6.68 17.73
CA ARG A 69 -5.06 6.11 18.46
C ARG A 69 -6.27 5.88 17.55
N GLN A 70 -6.59 6.84 16.68
CA GLN A 70 -7.69 6.73 15.73
C GLN A 70 -7.47 5.58 14.72
N MET A 71 -6.26 5.49 14.15
CA MET A 71 -5.92 4.40 13.23
C MET A 71 -6.01 3.02 13.89
N SER A 72 -5.47 2.87 15.11
CA SER A 72 -5.58 1.60 15.85
C SER A 72 -7.03 1.24 16.17
N ALA A 73 -7.87 2.20 16.54
CA ALA A 73 -9.29 1.95 16.79
C ALA A 73 -10.01 1.42 15.54
N ILE A 74 -9.69 1.95 14.35
CA ILE A 74 -10.26 1.49 13.07
C ILE A 74 -9.80 0.06 12.75
N LEU A 75 -8.51 -0.24 12.93
CA LEU A 75 -7.95 -1.56 12.64
C LEU A 75 -8.51 -2.66 13.57
N HIS A 76 -8.85 -2.32 14.81
CA HIS A 76 -9.43 -3.26 15.78
C HIS A 76 -10.96 -3.36 15.73
N ALA A 77 -11.62 -2.51 14.93
CA ALA A 77 -13.06 -2.56 14.71
C ALA A 77 -13.48 -3.45 13.50
N ARG A 78 -12.51 -4.02 12.78
CA ARG A 78 -12.69 -5.00 11.71
C ARG A 78 -12.37 -6.41 12.22
#